data_AF-A0A7V9CJB2-F1
#
_entry.id   AF-A0A7V9CJB2-F1
#
_cell.length_a   1.000
_cell.length_b   1.000
_cell.length_c   1.000
_cell.angle_alpha   90.00
_cell.angle_beta   90.00
_cell.angle_gamma   90.00
#
_symmetry.space_group_name_H-M   'P 1'
#
loop_
_entity.id
_entity.type
_entity.pdbx_description
1 polymer ?
#
loop_
_entity_poly.entity_id
_entity_poly.type
_entity_poly.pdbx_seq_one_letter_code
_entity_poly.pdbx_strand_id
1 'polypeptide(L)'
;MSRHVWALCLVAWLGVAVWQANPVRVGDGHEYVAVALNLARGHAPSFAPEQIPALEAELRSLGPSFATASVNYPELVGRDGRQDVPHFWLYPLLALPGVIGALLLGVSPLWGFVALHVGLLTLLTWLVATRPAPAWTSLILLGPLTWWIDKPSTDLLLVVCLGGAMLLWSQRPAVSLVLLGIGASHNPALVLVLALFAAWGSIERPARLMCRRWQSVVLVATLLVAIPPIYYLWRLGIPSPLTAATATRWPGLLDALFPLTDVTLGLVVRYPPFVLAVMLAAGWLGWREMSRLRDPFIATSGLATLALLWVVGQPVSQNHGGSPDLSRYALWLMPLALPLLQQAGTSSHRVMQRVGVLLAALSATWTLIAFRPSRPEAHLQPTPFADWLWTHHPVWNDPRPEVFAERMSHREPPEVPTATPLCQKVLLYEGLWPVHCLPQGEPPDACLDPQRFCYANRTATGAGYLFLEEPQRPAIPLVQAERTWSRETPAVATLRQLVRGLTIGESDHALVSLRGLWNAAWLQQWSGPGRSAFYVRHTRAQAAIGVRVRQRVLARVIDLNRAVELATYPLEPHTSQPDIIPLPDASPDLAITFEPR
;
A
#
# COMPACT_ATOMS: atom_id res chain seq x y z
N MET A 1 -31.18 19.71 11.17
CA MET A 1 -31.62 18.76 10.13
C MET A 1 -32.12 17.50 10.81
N SER A 2 -33.26 16.95 10.39
CA SER A 2 -33.88 15.80 11.05
C SER A 2 -33.10 14.51 10.76
N ARG A 3 -33.27 13.49 11.63
CA ARG A 3 -32.63 12.18 11.44
C ARG A 3 -33.07 11.51 10.14
N HIS A 4 -34.34 11.67 9.75
CA HIS A 4 -34.87 11.13 8.49
C HIS A 4 -34.20 11.75 7.26
N VAL A 5 -34.01 13.08 7.26
CA VAL A 5 -33.30 13.75 6.16
C VAL A 5 -31.86 13.26 6.06
N TRP A 6 -31.17 13.09 7.20
CA TRP A 6 -29.81 12.54 7.15
C TRP A 6 -29.76 11.10 6.65
N ALA A 7 -30.69 10.25 7.09
CA ALA A 7 -30.79 8.87 6.62
C ALA A 7 -31.00 8.82 5.10
N LEU A 8 -31.87 9.68 4.56
CA LEU A 8 -32.07 9.82 3.12
C LEU A 8 -30.78 10.28 2.41
N CYS A 9 -30.02 11.23 2.99
CA CYS A 9 -28.73 11.62 2.43
C CYS A 9 -27.72 10.46 2.40
N LEU A 10 -27.65 9.64 3.45
CA LEU A 10 -26.75 8.48 3.48
C LEU A 10 -27.18 7.38 2.50
N VAL A 11 -28.48 7.16 2.33
CA VAL A 11 -29.01 6.23 1.32
C VAL A 11 -28.71 6.73 -0.08
N ALA A 12 -28.91 8.03 -0.34
CA ALA A 12 -28.56 8.65 -1.62
C ALA A 12 -27.05 8.54 -1.89
N TRP A 13 -26.21 8.79 -0.88
CA TRP A 13 -24.76 8.60 -0.96
C TRP A 13 -24.37 7.17 -1.33
N LEU A 14 -24.94 6.17 -0.66
CA LEU A 14 -24.71 4.77 -0.98
C LEU A 14 -25.18 4.45 -2.41
N GLY A 15 -26.33 4.99 -2.84
CA GLY A 15 -26.82 4.86 -4.21
C GLY A 15 -25.85 5.42 -5.25
N VAL A 16 -25.25 6.58 -4.98
CA VAL A 16 -24.20 7.17 -5.84
C VAL A 16 -22.95 6.28 -5.87
N ALA A 17 -22.49 5.77 -4.73
CA ALA A 17 -21.35 4.87 -4.68
C ALA A 17 -21.61 3.57 -5.46
N VAL A 18 -22.79 2.97 -5.33
CA VAL A 18 -23.20 1.78 -6.09
C VAL A 18 -23.30 2.08 -7.58
N TRP A 19 -23.83 3.22 -7.96
CA TRP A 19 -23.91 3.63 -9.37
C TRP A 19 -22.53 3.80 -10.01
N GLN A 20 -21.51 4.16 -9.23
CA GLN A 20 -20.11 4.26 -9.68
C GLN A 20 -19.33 2.94 -9.60
N ALA A 21 -19.93 1.88 -9.06
CA ALA A 21 -19.28 0.57 -8.94
C ALA A 21 -18.94 0.02 -10.33
N ASN A 22 -17.66 -0.29 -10.54
CA ASN A 22 -17.18 -1.00 -11.71
C ASN A 22 -16.32 -2.17 -11.20
N PRO A 23 -16.94 -3.34 -10.94
CA PRO A 23 -16.29 -4.42 -10.22
C PRO A 23 -14.96 -4.80 -10.87
N VAL A 24 -13.88 -4.72 -10.09
CA VAL A 24 -12.52 -4.94 -10.60
C VAL A 24 -11.66 -5.59 -9.53
N ARG A 25 -10.71 -6.42 -9.97
CA ARG A 25 -9.72 -7.04 -9.10
C ARG A 25 -8.63 -6.04 -8.78
N VAL A 26 -8.28 -5.95 -7.50
CA VAL A 26 -7.19 -5.17 -6.95
C VAL A 26 -6.49 -6.01 -5.89
N GLY A 27 -5.17 -5.83 -5.73
CA GLY A 27 -4.35 -6.68 -4.86
C GLY A 27 -4.69 -8.17 -4.94
N ASP A 28 -4.88 -8.78 -3.78
CA ASP A 28 -5.13 -10.22 -3.58
C ASP A 28 -6.58 -10.65 -3.89
N GLY A 29 -7.39 -9.75 -4.48
CA GLY A 29 -8.79 -10.02 -4.76
C GLY A 29 -9.05 -11.24 -5.66
N HIS A 30 -8.05 -11.66 -6.43
CA HIS A 30 -8.13 -12.84 -7.27
C HIS A 30 -8.20 -14.14 -6.46
N GLU A 31 -7.54 -14.21 -5.30
CA GLU A 31 -7.61 -15.36 -4.39
C GLU A 31 -9.05 -15.56 -3.88
N TYR A 32 -9.71 -14.47 -3.47
CA TYR A 32 -11.08 -14.53 -2.97
C TYR A 32 -12.06 -14.97 -4.06
N VAL A 33 -11.90 -14.46 -5.28
CA VAL A 33 -12.73 -14.82 -6.42
C VAL A 33 -12.53 -16.29 -6.79
N ALA A 34 -11.28 -16.77 -6.78
CA ALA A 34 -10.94 -18.17 -7.05
C ALA A 34 -11.62 -19.12 -6.07
N VAL A 35 -11.52 -18.84 -4.76
CA VAL A 35 -12.17 -19.64 -3.72
C VAL A 35 -13.70 -19.59 -3.86
N ALA A 36 -14.29 -18.43 -4.14
CA ALA A 36 -15.75 -18.31 -4.31
C ALA A 36 -16.26 -19.10 -5.52
N LEU A 37 -15.55 -19.06 -6.65
CA LEU A 37 -15.87 -19.85 -7.84
C LEU A 37 -15.78 -21.35 -7.56
N ASN A 38 -14.76 -21.78 -6.81
CA ASN A 38 -14.62 -23.19 -6.44
C ASN A 38 -15.75 -23.66 -5.50
N LEU A 39 -16.12 -22.83 -4.52
CA LEU A 39 -17.27 -23.08 -3.65
C LEU A 39 -18.60 -23.11 -4.42
N ALA A 40 -18.78 -22.23 -5.41
CA ALA A 40 -19.98 -22.21 -6.26
C ALA A 40 -20.15 -23.49 -7.10
N ARG A 41 -19.05 -24.24 -7.33
CA ARG A 41 -19.05 -25.55 -7.98
C ARG A 41 -19.32 -26.72 -7.02
N GLY A 42 -19.52 -26.44 -5.74
CA GLY A 42 -19.68 -27.46 -4.70
C GLY A 42 -18.37 -28.13 -4.28
N HIS A 43 -17.21 -27.56 -4.63
CA HIS A 43 -15.92 -28.05 -4.17
C HIS A 43 -15.54 -27.45 -2.79
N ALA A 44 -14.51 -28.02 -2.16
CA ALA A 44 -13.90 -27.48 -0.95
C ALA A 44 -13.22 -26.11 -1.21
N PRO A 45 -12.91 -25.31 -0.17
CA PRO A 45 -12.18 -24.06 -0.34
C PRO A 45 -10.81 -24.18 -1.03
N SER A 46 -10.17 -25.34 -0.93
CA SER A 46 -8.88 -25.64 -1.53
C SER A 46 -9.00 -26.23 -2.93
N PHE A 47 -7.93 -26.15 -3.72
CA PHE A 47 -7.90 -26.56 -5.12
C PHE A 47 -7.17 -27.90 -5.30
N ALA A 48 -7.73 -28.82 -6.07
CA ALA A 48 -6.95 -29.95 -6.55
C ALA A 48 -5.92 -29.46 -7.58
N PRO A 49 -4.75 -30.10 -7.72
CA PRO A 49 -3.73 -29.68 -8.67
C PRO A 49 -4.25 -29.55 -10.11
N GLU A 50 -5.12 -30.45 -10.53
CA GLU A 50 -5.75 -30.46 -11.85
C GLU A 50 -6.77 -29.32 -12.07
N GLN A 51 -7.26 -28.70 -11.00
CA GLN A 51 -8.22 -27.59 -11.05
C GLN A 51 -7.55 -26.24 -11.30
N ILE A 52 -6.28 -26.09 -10.89
CA ILE A 52 -5.55 -24.81 -10.91
C ILE A 52 -5.47 -24.19 -12.32
N PRO A 53 -5.04 -24.92 -13.38
CA PRO A 53 -4.91 -24.32 -14.71
C PRO A 53 -6.26 -23.83 -15.28
N ALA A 54 -7.35 -24.57 -15.03
CA ALA A 54 -8.68 -24.19 -15.47
C ALA A 54 -9.19 -22.95 -14.72
N LEU A 55 -8.95 -22.87 -13.41
CA LEU A 55 -9.33 -21.73 -12.59
C LEU A 55 -8.55 -20.48 -12.98
N GLU A 56 -7.25 -20.58 -13.26
CA GLU A 56 -6.46 -19.44 -13.75
C GLU A 56 -6.92 -18.96 -15.13
N ALA A 57 -7.24 -19.88 -16.04
CA ALA A 57 -7.78 -19.53 -17.35
C ALA A 57 -9.12 -18.78 -17.22
N GLU A 58 -10.00 -19.25 -16.34
CA GLU A 58 -11.26 -18.59 -16.02
C GLU A 58 -11.03 -17.20 -15.41
N LEU A 59 -10.15 -17.06 -14.42
CA LEU A 59 -9.82 -15.76 -13.83
C LEU A 59 -9.33 -14.79 -14.90
N ARG A 60 -8.38 -15.18 -15.76
CA ARG A 60 -7.88 -14.34 -16.86
C ARG A 60 -8.99 -13.91 -17.83
N SER A 61 -10.03 -14.73 -18.00
CA SER A 61 -11.19 -14.39 -18.84
C SER A 61 -12.11 -13.32 -18.22
N LEU A 62 -12.04 -13.08 -16.91
CA LEU A 62 -12.86 -12.09 -16.21
C LEU A 62 -12.45 -10.63 -16.53
N GLY A 63 -11.27 -10.42 -17.11
CA GLY A 63 -10.85 -9.12 -17.63
C GLY A 63 -9.36 -8.80 -17.42
N PRO A 64 -8.90 -7.64 -17.91
CA PRO A 64 -7.48 -7.26 -17.89
C PRO A 64 -6.86 -7.22 -16.49
N SER A 65 -7.66 -6.92 -15.47
CA SER A 65 -7.17 -6.98 -14.09
C SER A 65 -6.71 -8.40 -13.73
N PHE A 66 -7.25 -9.47 -14.29
CA PHE A 66 -6.79 -10.82 -13.94
C PHE A 66 -5.66 -11.35 -14.82
N ALA A 67 -5.10 -10.55 -15.73
CA ALA A 67 -4.11 -11.04 -16.71
C ALA A 67 -2.90 -11.73 -16.06
N THR A 68 -2.44 -11.24 -14.90
CA THR A 68 -1.31 -11.76 -14.15
C THR A 68 -1.72 -12.53 -12.89
N ALA A 69 -3.01 -12.84 -12.71
CA ALA A 69 -3.48 -13.59 -11.56
C ALA A 69 -2.90 -15.02 -11.60
N SER A 70 -2.28 -15.42 -10.50
CA SER A 70 -1.82 -16.79 -10.24
C SER A 70 -2.52 -17.27 -8.98
N VAL A 71 -2.95 -18.53 -8.99
CA VAL A 71 -3.42 -19.19 -7.76
C VAL A 71 -2.58 -20.41 -7.43
N ASN A 72 -1.36 -20.48 -7.99
CA ASN A 72 -0.39 -21.52 -7.73
C ASN A 72 0.56 -21.10 -6.60
N TYR A 73 0.42 -21.76 -5.45
CA TYR A 73 1.16 -21.55 -4.20
C TYR A 73 1.66 -22.92 -3.72
N PRO A 74 2.75 -23.46 -4.31
CA PRO A 74 3.25 -24.80 -4.00
C PRO A 74 3.61 -25.01 -2.52
N GLU A 75 3.92 -23.93 -1.80
CA GLU A 75 4.18 -23.92 -0.36
C GLU A 75 2.92 -24.10 0.50
N LEU A 76 1.72 -23.97 -0.08
CA LEU A 76 0.42 -24.11 0.58
C LEU A 76 -0.33 -25.39 0.16
N VAL A 77 0.41 -26.43 -0.24
CA VAL A 77 -0.17 -27.75 -0.51
C VAL A 77 -0.37 -28.50 0.80
N GLY A 78 -1.63 -28.85 1.10
CA GLY A 78 -2.00 -29.58 2.30
C GLY A 78 -1.68 -31.07 2.22
N ARG A 79 -1.85 -31.76 3.35
CA ARG A 79 -1.62 -33.22 3.49
C ARG A 79 -2.49 -34.07 2.55
N ASP A 80 -3.60 -33.51 2.08
CA ASP A 80 -4.54 -34.11 1.12
C ASP A 80 -4.15 -33.86 -0.35
N GLY A 81 -3.01 -33.23 -0.61
CA GLY A 81 -2.53 -32.88 -1.96
C GLY A 81 -3.26 -31.70 -2.59
N ARG A 82 -4.22 -31.08 -1.90
CA ARG A 82 -4.94 -29.90 -2.38
C ARG A 82 -4.27 -28.63 -1.89
N GLN A 83 -4.27 -27.58 -2.69
CA GLN A 83 -3.61 -26.33 -2.41
C GLN A 83 -4.58 -25.28 -1.84
N ASP A 84 -4.15 -24.56 -0.80
CA ASP A 84 -4.80 -23.33 -0.33
C ASP A 84 -4.27 -22.09 -1.05
N VAL A 85 -4.85 -20.94 -0.72
CA VAL A 85 -4.34 -19.60 -1.02
C VAL A 85 -3.95 -18.89 0.27
N PRO A 86 -3.09 -17.86 0.21
CA PRO A 86 -2.69 -17.09 1.39
C PRO A 86 -3.87 -16.53 2.22
N HIS A 87 -4.92 -16.03 1.57
CA HIS A 87 -6.03 -15.37 2.25
C HIS A 87 -7.18 -16.30 2.65
N PHE A 88 -7.88 -15.93 3.74
CA PHE A 88 -8.87 -16.80 4.39
C PHE A 88 -10.16 -17.01 3.58
N TRP A 89 -10.62 -18.28 3.56
CA TRP A 89 -11.75 -18.75 2.74
C TRP A 89 -13.15 -18.32 3.21
N LEU A 90 -13.29 -17.85 4.45
CA LEU A 90 -14.61 -17.53 5.01
C LEU A 90 -15.26 -16.32 4.31
N TYR A 91 -14.49 -15.35 3.80
CA TYR A 91 -15.04 -14.17 3.14
C TYR A 91 -15.64 -14.52 1.77
N PRO A 92 -14.95 -15.31 0.92
CA PRO A 92 -15.54 -15.93 -0.26
C PRO A 92 -16.83 -16.70 0.04
N LEU A 93 -16.90 -17.42 1.17
CA LEU A 93 -18.13 -18.11 1.57
C LEU A 93 -19.29 -17.15 1.83
N LEU A 94 -19.04 -15.99 2.47
CA LEU A 94 -20.06 -14.97 2.69
C LEU A 94 -20.55 -14.34 1.37
N ALA A 95 -19.68 -14.23 0.38
CA ALA A 95 -20.03 -13.71 -0.95
C ALA A 95 -20.76 -14.75 -1.83
N LEU A 96 -20.70 -16.04 -1.46
CA LEU A 96 -21.17 -17.16 -2.27
C LEU A 96 -22.62 -17.01 -2.80
N PRO A 97 -23.63 -16.58 -2.00
CA PRO A 97 -24.99 -16.43 -2.53
C PRO A 97 -25.07 -15.40 -3.66
N GLY A 98 -24.32 -14.30 -3.53
CA GLY A 98 -24.23 -13.28 -4.56
C GLY A 98 -23.47 -13.77 -5.79
N VAL A 99 -22.40 -14.54 -5.60
CA VAL A 99 -21.60 -15.11 -6.70
C VAL A 99 -22.42 -16.12 -7.49
N ILE A 100 -23.16 -17.02 -6.83
CA ILE A 100 -24.10 -17.94 -7.50
C ILE A 100 -25.15 -17.16 -8.29
N GLY A 101 -25.75 -16.13 -7.69
CA GLY A 101 -26.72 -15.26 -8.38
C GLY A 101 -26.13 -14.60 -9.62
N ALA A 102 -24.90 -14.08 -9.55
CA ALA A 102 -24.22 -13.48 -10.69
C ALA A 102 -23.97 -14.49 -11.83
N LEU A 103 -23.50 -15.70 -11.48
CA LEU A 103 -23.28 -16.77 -12.46
C LEU A 103 -24.58 -17.21 -13.13
N LEU A 104 -25.68 -17.34 -12.38
CA LEU A 104 -27.00 -17.70 -12.91
C LEU A 104 -27.55 -16.63 -13.87
N LEU A 105 -27.22 -15.36 -13.65
CA LEU A 105 -27.60 -14.24 -14.51
C LEU A 105 -26.66 -14.04 -15.71
N GLY A 106 -25.60 -14.84 -15.83
CA GLY A 106 -24.60 -14.69 -16.89
C GLY A 106 -23.78 -13.41 -16.79
N VAL A 107 -23.65 -12.82 -15.60
CA VAL A 107 -22.81 -11.63 -15.35
C VAL A 107 -21.55 -12.01 -14.57
N SER A 108 -20.57 -11.11 -14.53
CA SER A 108 -19.31 -11.35 -13.83
C SER A 108 -19.53 -11.72 -12.35
N PRO A 109 -18.86 -12.77 -11.82
CA PRO A 109 -18.97 -13.19 -10.42
C PRO A 109 -18.56 -12.09 -9.43
N LEU A 110 -17.82 -11.07 -9.86
CA LEU A 110 -17.46 -9.91 -9.05
C LEU A 110 -18.68 -9.15 -8.50
N TRP A 111 -19.80 -9.16 -9.22
CA TRP A 111 -21.06 -8.58 -8.73
C TRP A 111 -21.59 -9.27 -7.47
N GLY A 112 -21.22 -10.53 -7.23
CA GLY A 112 -21.52 -11.22 -5.98
C GLY A 112 -20.85 -10.60 -4.77
N PHE A 113 -19.59 -10.16 -4.92
CA PHE A 113 -18.87 -9.42 -3.88
C PHE A 113 -19.45 -8.02 -3.67
N VAL A 114 -19.82 -7.34 -4.76
CA VAL A 114 -20.50 -6.04 -4.67
C VAL A 114 -21.83 -6.17 -3.92
N ALA A 115 -22.62 -7.20 -4.20
CA ALA A 115 -23.87 -7.46 -3.49
C ALA A 115 -23.65 -7.65 -1.97
N LEU A 116 -22.63 -8.43 -1.58
CA LEU A 116 -22.23 -8.58 -0.18
C LEU A 116 -21.86 -7.21 0.43
N HIS A 117 -21.03 -6.42 -0.24
CA HIS A 117 -20.57 -5.12 0.24
C HIS A 117 -21.69 -4.11 0.40
N VAL A 118 -22.62 -4.06 -0.56
CA VAL A 118 -23.83 -3.23 -0.47
C VAL A 118 -24.69 -3.64 0.72
N GLY A 119 -24.87 -4.95 0.96
CA GLY A 119 -25.59 -5.45 2.14
C GLY A 119 -24.93 -5.00 3.45
N LEU A 120 -23.61 -5.13 3.56
CA LEU A 120 -22.82 -4.72 4.72
C LEU A 120 -22.88 -3.20 4.96
N LEU A 121 -22.73 -2.39 3.90
CA LEU A 121 -22.82 -0.93 3.99
C LEU A 121 -24.24 -0.45 4.29
N THR A 122 -25.26 -1.14 3.80
CA THR A 122 -26.66 -0.86 4.14
C THR A 122 -26.90 -1.09 5.63
N LEU A 123 -26.41 -2.19 6.18
CA LEU A 123 -26.48 -2.48 7.61
C LEU A 123 -25.75 -1.41 8.44
N LEU A 124 -24.52 -1.03 8.04
CA LEU A 124 -23.77 0.01 8.75
C LEU A 124 -24.46 1.37 8.65
N THR A 125 -25.03 1.72 7.50
CA THR A 125 -25.83 2.94 7.29
C THR A 125 -27.04 2.98 8.21
N TRP A 126 -27.77 1.87 8.32
CA TRP A 126 -28.88 1.75 9.26
C TRP A 126 -28.43 1.91 10.72
N LEU A 127 -27.31 1.29 11.11
CA LEU A 127 -26.74 1.47 12.44
C LEU A 127 -26.39 2.94 12.71
N VAL A 128 -25.66 3.60 11.80
CA VAL A 128 -25.29 5.02 11.92
C VAL A 128 -26.52 5.91 12.02
N ALA A 129 -27.52 5.72 11.16
CA ALA A 129 -28.73 6.55 11.12
C ALA A 129 -29.60 6.40 12.39
N THR A 130 -29.55 5.22 13.04
CA THR A 130 -30.29 4.95 14.28
C THR A 130 -29.52 5.35 15.55
N ARG A 131 -28.23 5.68 15.44
CA ARG A 131 -27.44 6.17 16.58
C ARG A 131 -27.66 7.66 16.83
N PRO A 132 -27.41 8.12 18.07
CA PRO A 132 -27.26 9.56 18.31
C PRO A 132 -26.07 10.11 17.50
N ALA A 133 -26.17 11.38 17.11
CA ALA A 133 -25.14 12.09 16.37
C ALA A 133 -24.73 11.48 15.01
N PRO A 134 -25.69 11.22 14.11
CA PRO A 134 -25.41 10.50 12.88
C PRO A 134 -24.47 11.26 11.93
N ALA A 135 -24.32 12.58 12.06
CA ALA A 135 -23.36 13.36 11.29
C ALA A 135 -21.91 12.96 11.61
N TRP A 136 -21.56 12.88 12.89
CA TRP A 136 -20.22 12.52 13.34
C TRP A 136 -19.89 11.06 13.04
N THR A 137 -20.82 10.15 13.28
CA THR A 137 -20.59 8.71 13.03
C THR A 137 -20.61 8.36 11.54
N SER A 138 -21.26 9.17 10.69
CA SER A 138 -21.26 8.93 9.24
C SER A 138 -19.92 9.19 8.53
N LEU A 139 -18.94 9.82 9.18
CA LEU A 139 -17.61 10.08 8.58
C LEU A 139 -16.90 8.81 8.08
N ILE A 140 -17.24 7.65 8.66
CA ILE A 140 -16.75 6.34 8.20
C ILE A 140 -17.38 5.92 6.86
N LEU A 141 -18.68 6.21 6.66
CA LEU A 141 -19.44 5.90 5.44
C LEU A 141 -19.19 6.93 4.33
N LEU A 142 -18.98 8.18 4.72
CA LEU A 142 -18.64 9.30 3.83
C LEU A 142 -17.13 9.34 3.52
N GLY A 143 -16.39 8.29 3.87
CA GLY A 143 -14.94 8.20 3.77
C GLY A 143 -14.41 7.19 2.76
N PRO A 144 -13.11 6.86 2.86
CA PRO A 144 -12.40 5.97 1.95
C PRO A 144 -13.05 4.60 1.79
N LEU A 145 -13.81 4.13 2.80
CA LEU A 145 -14.51 2.84 2.80
C LEU A 145 -15.33 2.60 1.52
N THR A 146 -15.88 3.65 0.93
CA THR A 146 -16.67 3.58 -0.31
C THR A 146 -15.88 3.04 -1.50
N TRP A 147 -14.57 3.27 -1.56
CA TRP A 147 -13.72 2.77 -2.64
C TRP A 147 -13.73 1.24 -2.75
N TRP A 148 -13.90 0.54 -1.62
CA TRP A 148 -13.90 -0.93 -1.58
C TRP A 148 -15.24 -1.57 -1.96
N ILE A 149 -16.28 -0.78 -2.29
CA ILE A 149 -17.63 -1.32 -2.56
C ILE A 149 -17.64 -2.33 -3.73
N ASP A 150 -16.77 -2.13 -4.71
CA ASP A 150 -16.69 -2.90 -5.96
C ASP A 150 -15.37 -3.66 -6.10
N LYS A 151 -14.65 -3.86 -4.99
CA LYS A 151 -13.37 -4.56 -4.93
C LYS A 151 -13.54 -5.82 -4.07
N PRO A 152 -13.22 -7.03 -4.56
CA PRO A 152 -13.29 -8.24 -3.73
C PRO A 152 -12.17 -8.20 -2.67
N SER A 153 -12.45 -7.64 -1.50
CA SER A 153 -11.54 -7.52 -0.37
C SER A 153 -12.28 -7.64 0.96
N THR A 154 -11.62 -8.23 1.95
CA THR A 154 -12.11 -8.35 3.33
C THR A 154 -12.15 -7.01 4.07
N ASP A 155 -11.45 -5.97 3.60
CA ASP A 155 -11.31 -4.69 4.31
C ASP A 155 -12.65 -4.06 4.69
N LEU A 156 -13.63 -4.08 3.77
CA LEU A 156 -14.96 -3.54 4.02
C LEU A 156 -15.69 -4.32 5.11
N LEU A 157 -15.59 -5.65 5.10
CA LEU A 157 -16.16 -6.52 6.14
C LEU A 157 -15.53 -6.22 7.51
N LEU A 158 -14.20 -6.08 7.58
CA LEU A 158 -13.49 -5.75 8.83
C LEU A 158 -13.99 -4.43 9.41
N VAL A 159 -14.10 -3.40 8.58
CA VAL A 159 -14.53 -2.06 9.00
C VAL A 159 -16.00 -2.05 9.42
N VAL A 160 -16.87 -2.79 8.71
CA VAL A 160 -18.29 -2.91 9.08
C VAL A 160 -18.47 -3.70 10.38
N CYS A 161 -17.73 -4.80 10.58
CA CYS A 161 -17.74 -5.56 11.82
C CYS A 161 -17.27 -4.71 13.00
N LEU A 162 -16.13 -4.02 12.85
CA LEU A 162 -15.55 -3.20 13.90
C LEU A 162 -16.42 -1.96 14.18
N GLY A 163 -16.88 -1.28 13.13
CA GLY A 163 -17.78 -0.12 13.25
C GLY A 163 -19.12 -0.50 13.87
N GLY A 164 -19.72 -1.61 13.41
CA GLY A 164 -20.95 -2.15 13.98
C GLY A 164 -20.79 -2.51 15.45
N ALA A 165 -19.67 -3.14 15.84
CA ALA A 165 -19.36 -3.44 17.23
C ALA A 165 -19.25 -2.16 18.07
N MET A 166 -18.56 -1.12 17.57
CA MET A 166 -18.45 0.14 18.31
C MET A 166 -19.82 0.83 18.47
N LEU A 167 -20.65 0.86 17.42
CA LEU A 167 -21.97 1.50 17.47
C LEU A 167 -22.96 0.73 18.38
N LEU A 168 -22.79 -0.59 18.51
CA LEU A 168 -23.69 -1.46 19.27
C LEU A 168 -23.25 -1.72 20.72
N TRP A 169 -22.00 -1.42 21.09
CA TRP A 169 -21.41 -1.83 22.37
C TRP A 169 -22.29 -1.50 23.59
N SER A 170 -22.77 -0.26 23.68
CA SER A 170 -23.56 0.22 24.83
C SER A 170 -24.95 -0.43 24.95
N GLN A 171 -25.54 -0.90 23.85
CA GLN A 171 -26.91 -1.43 23.81
C GLN A 171 -26.95 -2.96 23.68
N ARG A 172 -26.03 -3.52 22.90
CA ARG A 172 -25.96 -4.93 22.52
C ARG A 172 -24.50 -5.39 22.51
N PRO A 173 -23.81 -5.42 23.67
CA PRO A 173 -22.41 -5.83 23.75
C PRO A 173 -22.20 -7.27 23.28
N ALA A 174 -23.20 -8.14 23.49
CA ALA A 174 -23.17 -9.50 22.99
C ALA A 174 -23.04 -9.57 21.45
N VAL A 175 -23.85 -8.80 20.71
CA VAL A 175 -23.77 -8.74 19.24
C VAL A 175 -22.42 -8.13 18.81
N SER A 176 -21.91 -7.18 19.58
CA SER A 176 -20.62 -6.53 19.32
C SER A 176 -19.46 -7.54 19.39
N LEU A 177 -19.46 -8.43 20.39
CA LEU A 177 -18.45 -9.51 20.47
C LEU A 177 -18.54 -10.49 19.30
N VAL A 178 -19.75 -10.82 18.85
CA VAL A 178 -19.91 -11.68 17.65
C VAL A 178 -19.36 -10.98 16.41
N LEU A 179 -19.66 -9.70 16.21
CA LEU A 179 -19.11 -8.93 15.08
C LEU A 179 -17.57 -8.84 15.14
N LEU A 180 -17.00 -8.63 16.32
CA LEU A 180 -15.54 -8.66 16.52
C LEU A 180 -14.96 -10.06 16.24
N GLY A 181 -15.66 -11.13 16.63
CA GLY A 181 -15.27 -12.51 16.32
C GLY A 181 -15.29 -12.80 14.81
N ILE A 182 -16.31 -12.32 14.09
CA ILE A 182 -16.36 -12.40 12.62
C ILE A 182 -15.18 -11.62 12.03
N GLY A 183 -14.96 -10.37 12.44
CA GLY A 183 -13.82 -9.58 11.94
C GLY A 183 -12.47 -10.27 12.22
N ALA A 184 -12.29 -10.80 13.42
CA ALA A 184 -11.07 -11.49 13.83
C ALA A 184 -10.84 -12.84 13.13
N SER A 185 -11.90 -13.49 12.63
CA SER A 185 -11.78 -14.67 11.77
C SER A 185 -11.23 -14.35 10.37
N HIS A 186 -11.27 -13.08 9.95
CA HIS A 186 -10.64 -12.63 8.70
C HIS A 186 -9.28 -11.98 8.94
N ASN A 187 -9.05 -11.49 10.14
CA ASN A 187 -7.84 -10.77 10.48
C ASN A 187 -7.42 -11.01 11.93
N PRO A 188 -6.35 -11.80 12.18
CA PRO A 188 -5.91 -12.13 13.53
C PRO A 188 -5.55 -10.91 14.38
N ALA A 189 -5.25 -9.75 13.77
CA ALA A 189 -4.98 -8.52 14.51
C ALA A 189 -6.16 -8.06 15.38
N LEU A 190 -7.39 -8.40 14.99
CA LEU A 190 -8.59 -8.05 15.76
C LEU A 190 -8.85 -8.99 16.95
N VAL A 191 -8.08 -10.08 17.11
CA VAL A 191 -8.20 -10.96 18.30
C VAL A 191 -7.90 -10.18 19.58
N LEU A 192 -6.89 -9.32 19.57
CA LEU A 192 -6.55 -8.49 20.72
C LEU A 192 -7.65 -7.46 21.02
N VAL A 193 -8.26 -6.89 19.97
CA VAL A 193 -9.43 -6.02 20.13
C VAL A 193 -10.59 -6.78 20.76
N LEU A 194 -10.94 -7.96 20.25
CA LEU A 194 -11.98 -8.83 20.82
C LEU A 194 -11.70 -9.14 22.30
N ALA A 195 -10.47 -9.54 22.64
CA ALA A 195 -10.09 -9.88 24.00
C ALA A 195 -10.24 -8.69 24.96
N LEU A 196 -9.77 -7.50 24.57
CA LEU A 196 -9.91 -6.27 25.36
C LEU A 196 -11.39 -5.94 25.63
N PHE A 197 -12.24 -6.05 24.61
CA PHE A 197 -13.67 -5.80 24.74
C PHE A 197 -14.37 -6.87 25.59
N ALA A 198 -14.05 -8.15 25.42
CA ALA A 198 -14.61 -9.22 26.24
C ALA A 198 -14.20 -9.07 27.73
N ALA A 199 -12.94 -8.73 28.00
CA ALA A 199 -12.44 -8.46 29.33
C ALA A 199 -13.12 -7.23 29.94
N TRP A 200 -13.14 -6.10 29.22
CA TRP A 200 -13.79 -4.88 29.67
C TRP A 200 -15.28 -5.10 29.97
N GLY A 201 -16.00 -5.75 29.05
CA GLY A 201 -17.42 -6.08 29.24
C GLY A 201 -17.66 -6.92 30.48
N SER A 202 -16.73 -7.80 30.84
CA SER A 202 -16.80 -8.64 32.04
C SER A 202 -16.46 -7.86 33.32
N ILE A 203 -15.51 -6.92 33.26
CA ILE A 203 -15.11 -6.05 34.39
C ILE A 203 -16.21 -5.03 34.69
N GLU A 204 -16.76 -4.37 33.67
CA GLU A 204 -17.81 -3.35 33.80
C GLU A 204 -19.05 -3.90 34.53
N ARG A 205 -19.38 -5.18 34.29
CA ARG A 205 -20.52 -5.86 34.91
C ARG A 205 -20.15 -7.29 35.29
N PRO A 206 -19.60 -7.54 36.49
CA PRO A 206 -19.15 -8.87 36.91
C PRO A 206 -20.22 -9.96 36.83
N ALA A 207 -21.50 -9.59 37.02
CA ALA A 207 -22.63 -10.51 36.85
C ALA A 207 -22.70 -11.16 35.44
N ARG A 208 -22.10 -10.54 34.40
CA ARG A 208 -21.98 -11.13 33.06
C ARG A 208 -21.15 -12.42 33.08
N LEU A 209 -20.15 -12.54 33.95
CA LEU A 209 -19.35 -13.77 34.07
C LEU A 209 -20.18 -14.97 34.50
N MET A 210 -21.26 -14.76 35.26
CA MET A 210 -22.19 -15.81 35.70
C MET A 210 -23.36 -16.01 34.73
N CYS A 211 -23.52 -15.13 33.75
CA CYS A 211 -24.62 -15.19 32.80
C CYS A 211 -24.30 -16.17 31.66
N ARG A 212 -25.04 -17.27 31.57
CA ARG A 212 -24.90 -18.26 30.48
C ARG A 212 -24.93 -17.62 29.09
N ARG A 213 -25.79 -16.63 28.87
CA ARG A 213 -25.88 -15.92 27.59
C ARG A 213 -24.58 -15.21 27.23
N TRP A 214 -23.92 -14.57 28.19
CA TRP A 214 -22.62 -13.91 27.95
C TRP A 214 -21.53 -14.94 27.68
N GLN A 215 -21.48 -16.00 28.47
CA GLN A 215 -20.53 -17.11 28.28
C GLN A 215 -20.69 -17.75 26.89
N SER A 216 -21.93 -18.03 26.45
CA SER A 216 -22.21 -18.58 25.12
C SER A 216 -21.75 -17.62 24.02
N VAL A 217 -21.92 -16.31 24.20
CA VAL A 217 -21.50 -15.32 23.20
C VAL A 217 -19.98 -15.24 23.12
N VAL A 218 -19.28 -15.21 24.26
CA VAL A 218 -17.81 -15.26 24.30
C VAL A 218 -17.32 -16.55 23.64
N LEU A 219 -17.94 -17.69 23.94
CA LEU A 219 -17.62 -18.96 23.31
C LEU A 219 -17.81 -18.91 21.78
N VAL A 220 -18.94 -18.39 21.30
CA VAL A 220 -19.20 -18.25 19.86
C VAL A 220 -18.16 -17.33 19.20
N ALA A 221 -17.83 -16.20 19.82
CA ALA A 221 -16.80 -15.29 19.30
C ALA A 221 -15.42 -15.96 19.25
N THR A 222 -15.05 -16.71 20.29
CA THR A 222 -13.80 -17.50 20.33
C THR A 222 -13.78 -18.59 19.27
N LEU A 223 -14.90 -19.30 19.06
CA LEU A 223 -15.02 -20.32 18.02
C LEU A 223 -14.83 -19.70 16.63
N LEU A 224 -15.45 -18.54 16.36
CA LEU A 224 -15.27 -17.82 15.10
C LEU A 224 -13.80 -17.48 14.84
N VAL A 225 -13.09 -16.99 15.85
CA VAL A 225 -11.64 -16.71 15.78
C VAL A 225 -10.82 -17.98 15.53
N ALA A 226 -11.22 -19.10 16.13
CA ALA A 226 -10.49 -20.36 16.04
C ALA A 226 -10.71 -21.10 14.73
N ILE A 227 -11.79 -20.83 13.97
CA ILE A 227 -12.12 -21.53 12.72
C ILE A 227 -10.95 -21.52 11.71
N PRO A 228 -10.40 -20.36 11.30
CA PRO A 228 -9.29 -20.35 10.34
C PRO A 228 -8.03 -21.05 10.86
N PRO A 229 -7.52 -20.76 12.08
CA PRO A 229 -6.34 -21.45 12.59
C PRO A 229 -6.52 -22.97 12.71
N ILE A 230 -7.69 -23.45 13.15
CA ILE A 230 -7.96 -24.89 13.21
C ILE A 230 -7.94 -25.50 11.81
N TYR A 231 -8.57 -24.83 10.83
CA TYR A 231 -8.56 -25.28 9.43
C TYR A 231 -7.14 -25.41 8.87
N TYR A 232 -6.31 -24.38 9.03
CA TYR A 232 -4.94 -24.38 8.49
C TYR A 232 -3.98 -25.28 9.27
N LEU A 233 -4.13 -25.39 10.60
CA LEU A 233 -3.36 -26.37 11.38
C LEU A 233 -3.67 -27.80 10.94
N TRP A 234 -4.94 -28.09 10.67
CA TRP A 234 -5.36 -29.41 10.22
C TRP A 234 -4.83 -29.74 8.82
N ARG A 235 -4.91 -28.81 7.86
CA ARG A 235 -4.52 -29.05 6.46
C ARG A 235 -3.04 -28.82 6.16
N LEU A 236 -2.48 -27.71 6.62
CA LEU A 236 -1.13 -27.25 6.31
C LEU A 236 -0.13 -27.47 7.46
N GLY A 237 -0.60 -27.72 8.68
CA GLY A 237 0.27 -27.81 9.86
C GLY A 237 0.77 -26.46 10.39
N ILE A 238 0.25 -25.35 9.87
CA ILE A 238 0.58 -23.98 10.29
C ILE A 238 -0.69 -23.23 10.71
N PRO A 239 -0.62 -22.28 11.66
CA PRO A 239 -1.81 -21.57 12.17
C PRO A 239 -2.41 -20.58 11.16
N SER A 240 -1.63 -20.13 10.18
CA SER A 240 -2.09 -19.22 9.13
C SER A 240 -1.12 -19.27 7.96
N PRO A 241 -1.60 -19.29 6.70
CA PRO A 241 -0.75 -19.11 5.52
C PRO A 241 0.03 -17.79 5.55
N LEU A 242 -0.51 -16.76 6.22
CA LEU A 242 0.11 -15.44 6.34
C LEU A 242 1.23 -15.35 7.39
N THR A 243 1.55 -16.46 8.08
CA THR A 243 2.61 -16.45 9.13
C THR A 243 3.96 -15.99 8.55
N ALA A 244 4.28 -16.38 7.31
CA ALA A 244 5.50 -15.99 6.62
C ALA A 244 5.52 -14.50 6.20
N ALA A 245 4.35 -13.85 6.13
CA ALA A 245 4.22 -12.44 5.78
C ALA A 245 4.33 -11.48 6.99
N THR A 246 4.52 -12.04 8.19
CA THR A 246 4.65 -11.26 9.43
C THR A 246 6.02 -11.42 10.05
N ALA A 247 6.64 -10.31 10.46
CA ALA A 247 7.88 -10.35 11.22
C ALA A 247 7.60 -10.62 12.71
N THR A 248 8.26 -11.62 13.29
CA THR A 248 8.20 -11.90 14.73
C THR A 248 9.14 -10.97 15.50
N ARG A 249 8.84 -9.66 15.51
CA ARG A 249 9.63 -8.66 16.24
C ARG A 249 8.75 -7.63 16.94
N TRP A 250 9.34 -6.93 17.91
CA TRP A 250 8.70 -5.76 18.50
C TRP A 250 8.75 -4.60 17.49
N PRO A 251 7.59 -4.07 17.05
CA PRO A 251 7.56 -2.92 16.16
C PRO A 251 8.09 -1.69 16.91
N GLY A 252 8.92 -0.89 16.24
CA GLY A 252 9.31 0.42 16.74
C GLY A 252 8.11 1.39 16.77
N LEU A 253 8.28 2.55 17.42
CA LEU A 253 7.21 3.57 17.46
C LEU A 253 6.80 4.04 16.06
N LEU A 254 7.78 4.31 15.19
CA LEU A 254 7.52 4.67 13.79
C LEU A 254 6.84 3.53 13.03
N ASP A 255 7.14 2.28 13.41
CA ASP A 255 6.51 1.12 12.77
C ASP A 255 5.02 1.06 13.09
N ALA A 256 4.67 1.26 14.35
CA ALA A 256 3.29 1.24 14.80
C ALA A 256 2.50 2.45 14.28
N LEU A 257 3.12 3.63 14.20
CA LEU A 257 2.45 4.88 13.78
C LEU A 257 2.33 5.07 12.28
N PHE A 258 3.00 4.24 11.46
CA PHE A 258 3.01 4.39 10.01
C PHE A 258 1.61 4.54 9.37
N PRO A 259 0.53 3.82 9.78
CA PRO A 259 -0.78 3.98 9.15
C PRO A 259 -1.38 5.36 9.39
N LEU A 260 -0.88 6.12 10.36
CA LEU A 260 -1.33 7.46 10.69
C LEU A 260 -0.44 8.51 10.04
N THR A 261 0.89 8.38 10.18
CA THR A 261 1.85 9.47 9.96
C THR A 261 2.58 9.40 8.62
N ASP A 262 2.56 8.26 7.93
CA ASP A 262 3.24 8.13 6.65
C ASP A 262 2.67 9.14 5.62
N VAL A 263 3.54 9.87 4.93
CA VAL A 263 3.12 10.97 4.03
C VAL A 263 2.48 10.48 2.73
N THR A 264 2.51 9.18 2.54
CA THR A 264 2.32 8.48 1.29
C THR A 264 1.11 7.54 1.37
N LEU A 265 0.90 6.94 2.54
CA LEU A 265 -0.20 6.01 2.87
C LEU A 265 -0.98 6.41 4.14
N GLY A 266 -0.49 7.34 4.94
CA GLY A 266 -1.01 7.62 6.28
C GLY A 266 -2.31 8.42 6.31
N LEU A 267 -3.11 8.17 7.34
CA LEU A 267 -4.44 8.78 7.53
C LEU A 267 -4.38 10.31 7.57
N VAL A 268 -3.34 10.89 8.17
CA VAL A 268 -3.19 12.35 8.33
C VAL A 268 -3.15 13.06 6.99
N VAL A 269 -2.37 12.54 6.04
CA VAL A 269 -2.21 13.18 4.72
C VAL A 269 -3.33 12.77 3.77
N ARG A 270 -3.75 11.49 3.81
CA ARG A 270 -4.67 10.93 2.82
C ARG A 270 -6.14 11.16 3.13
N TYR A 271 -6.50 11.32 4.41
CA TYR A 271 -7.87 11.61 4.80
C TYR A 271 -7.97 12.65 5.94
N PRO A 272 -7.52 13.90 5.71
CA PRO A 272 -7.53 14.97 6.71
C PRO A 272 -8.89 15.25 7.38
N PRO A 273 -10.06 15.21 6.68
CA PRO A 273 -11.34 15.52 7.32
C PRO A 273 -11.65 14.65 8.54
N PHE A 274 -11.29 13.36 8.50
CA PHE A 274 -11.51 12.46 9.63
C PHE A 274 -10.55 12.73 10.78
N VAL A 275 -9.27 12.98 10.49
CA VAL A 275 -8.28 13.35 11.52
C VAL A 275 -8.70 14.64 12.21
N LEU A 276 -9.12 15.65 11.44
CA LEU A 276 -9.65 16.90 11.99
C LEU A 276 -10.87 16.65 12.87
N ALA A 277 -11.78 15.76 12.46
CA ALA A 277 -12.94 15.40 13.27
C ALA A 277 -12.55 14.78 14.62
N VAL A 278 -11.61 13.82 14.62
CA VAL A 278 -11.11 13.18 15.85
C VAL A 278 -10.43 14.20 16.75
N MET A 279 -9.57 15.07 16.21
CA MET A 279 -8.88 16.11 16.98
C MET A 279 -9.87 17.12 17.59
N LEU A 280 -10.84 17.61 16.82
CA LEU A 280 -11.85 18.55 17.31
C LEU A 280 -12.78 17.90 18.34
N ALA A 281 -13.16 16.64 18.16
CA ALA A 281 -13.94 15.89 19.13
C ALA A 281 -13.18 15.71 20.45
N ALA A 282 -11.93 15.26 20.40
CA ALA A 282 -11.07 15.09 21.59
C ALA A 282 -10.82 16.43 22.30
N GLY A 283 -10.43 17.47 21.55
CA GLY A 283 -10.15 18.79 22.09
C GLY A 283 -11.39 19.44 22.71
N TRP A 284 -12.56 19.35 22.06
CA TRP A 284 -13.81 19.86 22.60
C TRP A 284 -14.21 19.14 23.89
N LEU A 285 -14.20 17.80 23.89
CA LEU A 285 -14.56 17.03 25.07
C LEU A 285 -13.58 17.27 26.22
N GLY A 286 -12.27 17.35 25.92
CA GLY A 286 -11.26 17.68 26.93
C GLY A 286 -11.42 19.08 27.53
N TRP A 287 -11.82 20.08 26.73
CA TRP A 287 -12.01 21.44 27.20
C TRP A 287 -13.34 21.64 27.94
N ARG A 288 -14.45 21.23 27.34
CA ARG A 288 -15.81 21.63 27.75
C ARG A 288 -16.60 20.53 28.43
N GLU A 289 -16.29 19.25 28.15
CA GLU A 289 -17.14 18.10 28.52
C GLU A 289 -16.30 16.92 29.04
N MET A 290 -15.31 17.21 29.89
CA MET A 290 -14.29 16.23 30.34
C MET A 290 -14.91 14.96 30.95
N SER A 291 -16.07 15.07 31.60
CA SER A 291 -16.79 13.90 32.14
C SER A 291 -17.17 12.89 31.07
N ARG A 292 -17.46 13.33 29.83
CA ARG A 292 -17.76 12.43 28.70
C ARG A 292 -16.51 11.81 28.11
N LEU A 293 -15.38 12.52 28.11
CA LEU A 293 -14.10 11.96 27.66
C LEU A 293 -13.63 10.81 28.57
N ARG A 294 -14.02 10.85 29.85
CA ARG A 294 -13.77 9.78 30.84
C ARG A 294 -14.70 8.58 30.71
N ASP A 295 -15.54 8.53 29.67
CA ASP A 295 -16.32 7.32 29.37
C ASP A 295 -15.35 6.13 29.17
N PRO A 296 -15.46 5.06 29.98
CA PRO A 296 -14.57 3.93 29.88
C PRO A 296 -14.53 3.29 28.49
N PHE A 297 -15.62 3.38 27.72
CA PHE A 297 -15.66 2.86 26.36
C PHE A 297 -14.69 3.61 25.42
N ILE A 298 -14.47 4.91 25.62
CA ILE A 298 -13.44 5.67 24.90
C ILE A 298 -12.06 5.13 25.28
N ALA A 299 -11.80 4.90 26.56
CA ALA A 299 -10.52 4.37 27.04
C ALA A 299 -10.24 2.96 26.47
N THR A 300 -11.21 2.05 26.51
CA THR A 300 -11.08 0.70 25.91
C THR A 300 -10.81 0.79 24.41
N SER A 301 -11.47 1.70 23.69
CA SER A 301 -11.24 1.89 22.26
C SER A 301 -9.87 2.50 21.96
N GLY A 302 -9.38 3.39 22.83
CA GLY A 302 -8.01 3.90 22.79
C GLY A 302 -6.97 2.79 22.98
N LEU A 303 -7.17 1.91 23.98
CA LEU A 303 -6.31 0.73 24.18
C LEU A 303 -6.36 -0.23 22.99
N ALA A 304 -7.55 -0.46 22.43
CA ALA A 304 -7.71 -1.26 21.21
C ALA A 304 -6.99 -0.63 20.01
N THR A 305 -6.96 0.71 19.92
CA THR A 305 -6.23 1.43 18.87
C THR A 305 -4.73 1.21 19.02
N LEU A 306 -4.18 1.34 20.24
CA LEU A 306 -2.76 1.07 20.52
C LEU A 306 -2.38 -0.39 20.24
N ALA A 307 -3.23 -1.32 20.65
CA ALA A 307 -3.10 -2.74 20.36
C ALA A 307 -3.07 -3.02 18.85
N LEU A 308 -4.00 -2.43 18.09
CA LEU A 308 -4.07 -2.62 16.65
C LEU A 308 -2.86 -1.98 15.94
N LEU A 309 -2.46 -0.76 16.33
CA LEU A 309 -1.24 -0.09 15.83
C LEU A 309 0.01 -0.96 16.06
N TRP A 310 0.10 -1.63 17.21
CA TRP A 310 1.18 -2.57 17.48
C TRP A 310 1.13 -3.77 16.52
N VAL A 311 -0.02 -4.42 16.33
CA VAL A 311 -0.09 -5.58 15.43
C VAL A 311 0.20 -5.20 13.98
N VAL A 312 -0.36 -4.10 13.47
CA VAL A 312 -0.17 -3.68 12.07
C VAL A 312 1.24 -3.13 11.77
N GLY A 313 2.08 -2.94 12.80
CA GLY A 313 3.50 -2.66 12.64
C GLY A 313 4.36 -3.89 12.30
N GLN A 314 3.80 -5.11 12.38
CA GLN A 314 4.51 -6.38 12.18
C GLN A 314 4.55 -6.95 10.75
N PRO A 315 3.55 -6.73 9.88
CA PRO A 315 3.61 -7.16 8.48
C PRO A 315 4.92 -6.72 7.82
N VAL A 316 5.53 -7.63 7.07
CA VAL A 316 6.77 -7.37 6.32
C VAL A 316 6.46 -6.44 5.16
N SER A 317 5.37 -6.75 4.44
CA SER A 317 4.80 -5.88 3.43
C SER A 317 3.81 -4.90 4.07
N GLN A 318 4.03 -3.63 3.80
CA GLN A 318 3.29 -2.48 4.30
C GLN A 318 2.67 -1.67 3.16
N ASN A 319 3.29 -1.68 1.97
CA ASN A 319 2.63 -1.22 0.75
C ASN A 319 1.83 -2.38 0.17
N HIS A 320 0.51 -2.33 0.30
CA HIS A 320 -0.32 -3.40 -0.24
C HIS A 320 -1.04 -2.89 -1.47
N GLY A 321 -1.03 -3.69 -2.54
CA GLY A 321 -2.01 -3.58 -3.61
C GLY A 321 -3.44 -3.57 -3.05
N GLY A 322 -4.40 -3.07 -3.80
CA GLY A 322 -5.78 -2.95 -3.32
C GLY A 322 -6.04 -1.75 -2.42
N SER A 323 -5.34 -0.64 -2.65
CA SER A 323 -5.66 0.63 -1.99
C SER A 323 -5.61 1.86 -2.92
N PRO A 324 -6.48 2.86 -2.68
CA PRO A 324 -6.48 4.14 -3.41
C PRO A 324 -5.49 5.15 -2.81
N ASP A 325 -4.28 4.69 -2.49
CA ASP A 325 -3.19 5.44 -1.83
C ASP A 325 -3.34 5.64 -0.30
N LEU A 326 -4.26 4.95 0.37
CA LEU A 326 -4.39 4.96 1.84
C LEU A 326 -4.13 3.55 2.37
N SER A 327 -3.30 3.43 3.41
CA SER A 327 -3.07 2.14 4.06
C SER A 327 -4.38 1.52 4.52
N ARG A 328 -4.62 0.24 4.19
CA ARG A 328 -5.78 -0.51 4.69
C ARG A 328 -5.82 -0.56 6.23
N TYR A 329 -4.67 -0.55 6.90
CA TYR A 329 -4.60 -0.48 8.36
C TYR A 329 -5.14 0.84 8.92
N ALA A 330 -4.94 1.95 8.20
CA ALA A 330 -5.50 3.24 8.58
C ALA A 330 -7.04 3.19 8.60
N LEU A 331 -7.62 2.50 7.60
CA LEU A 331 -9.06 2.28 7.50
C LEU A 331 -9.60 1.48 8.70
N TRP A 332 -8.88 0.45 9.15
CA TRP A 332 -9.28 -0.39 10.29
C TRP A 332 -9.26 0.38 11.61
N LEU A 333 -8.44 1.43 11.74
CA LEU A 333 -8.39 2.27 12.94
C LEU A 333 -9.59 3.23 13.04
N MET A 334 -10.19 3.62 11.90
CA MET A 334 -11.27 4.61 11.87
C MET A 334 -12.50 4.23 12.73
N PRO A 335 -13.04 2.98 12.67
CA PRO A 335 -14.08 2.53 13.58
C PRO A 335 -13.82 2.79 15.07
N LEU A 336 -12.57 2.66 15.54
CA LEU A 336 -12.23 2.78 16.96
C LEU A 336 -12.38 4.21 17.50
N ALA A 337 -12.47 5.21 16.61
CA ALA A 337 -12.78 6.58 16.99
C ALA A 337 -14.29 6.84 17.18
N LEU A 338 -15.17 5.94 16.74
CA LEU A 338 -16.62 6.14 16.81
C LEU A 338 -17.15 6.48 18.21
N PRO A 339 -16.67 5.87 19.31
CA PRO A 339 -17.15 6.23 20.66
C PRO A 339 -16.86 7.69 21.03
N LEU A 340 -15.67 8.19 20.66
CA LEU A 340 -15.31 9.59 20.84
C LEU A 340 -16.21 10.51 19.99
N LEU A 341 -16.40 10.17 18.72
CA LEU A 341 -17.22 10.94 17.77
C LEU A 341 -18.70 10.97 18.19
N GLN A 342 -19.22 9.87 18.74
CA GLN A 342 -20.57 9.79 19.31
C GLN A 342 -20.73 10.74 20.49
N GLN A 343 -19.77 10.76 21.44
CA GLN A 343 -19.83 11.63 22.61
C GLN A 343 -19.75 13.13 22.23
N ALA A 344 -18.92 13.47 21.24
CA ALA A 344 -18.82 14.85 20.75
C ALA A 344 -20.12 15.29 20.06
N GLY A 345 -20.72 14.42 19.26
CA GLY A 345 -21.93 14.76 18.53
C GLY A 345 -23.22 14.76 19.36
N THR A 346 -23.23 14.13 20.53
CA THR A 346 -24.31 14.26 21.53
C THR A 346 -24.15 15.50 22.41
N SER A 347 -23.17 16.36 22.16
CA SER A 347 -23.02 17.63 22.86
C SER A 347 -24.32 18.46 22.78
N SER A 348 -24.65 19.14 23.87
CA SER A 348 -25.78 20.09 23.92
C SER A 348 -25.50 21.35 23.10
N HIS A 349 -24.24 21.61 22.75
CA HIS A 349 -23.84 22.80 22.03
C HIS A 349 -24.10 22.65 20.52
N ARG A 350 -24.95 23.54 19.98
CA ARG A 350 -25.29 23.59 18.55
C ARG A 350 -24.07 23.75 17.64
N VAL A 351 -22.98 24.34 18.15
CA VAL A 351 -21.71 24.49 17.42
C VAL A 351 -21.17 23.12 17.00
N MET A 352 -21.10 22.15 17.92
CA MET A 352 -20.58 20.81 17.62
C MET A 352 -21.46 20.04 16.62
N GLN A 353 -22.77 20.30 16.61
CA GLN A 353 -23.67 19.71 15.61
C GLN A 353 -23.38 20.30 14.22
N ARG A 354 -23.19 21.62 14.11
CA ARG A 354 -22.86 22.29 12.84
C ARG A 354 -21.48 21.87 12.32
N VAL A 355 -20.49 21.78 13.21
CA VAL A 355 -19.14 21.29 12.88
C VAL A 355 -19.21 19.86 12.36
N GLY A 356 -19.97 18.97 13.00
CA GLY A 356 -20.15 17.60 12.52
C GLY A 356 -20.76 17.51 11.13
N VAL A 357 -21.78 18.33 10.82
CA VAL A 357 -22.38 18.39 9.48
C VAL A 357 -21.40 18.94 8.45
N LEU A 358 -20.64 19.98 8.79
CA LEU A 358 -19.61 20.54 7.89
C LEU A 358 -18.53 19.50 7.58
N LEU A 359 -18.01 18.83 8.60
CA LEU A 359 -16.99 17.79 8.43
C LEU A 359 -17.52 16.61 7.63
N ALA A 360 -18.78 16.20 7.82
CA ALA A 360 -19.41 15.17 7.00
C ALA A 360 -19.55 15.59 5.53
N ALA A 361 -19.91 16.85 5.25
CA ALA A 361 -19.96 17.38 3.88
C ALA A 361 -18.56 17.46 3.23
N LEU A 362 -17.55 17.91 3.98
CA LEU A 362 -16.15 17.94 3.54
C LEU A 362 -15.63 16.52 3.27
N SER A 363 -15.95 15.57 4.16
CA SER A 363 -15.64 14.16 4.04
C SER A 363 -16.24 13.55 2.77
N ALA A 364 -17.55 13.74 2.54
CA ALA A 364 -18.21 13.28 1.32
C ALA A 364 -17.58 13.88 0.05
N THR A 365 -17.30 15.20 0.07
CA THR A 365 -16.66 15.88 -1.07
C THR A 365 -15.26 15.34 -1.34
N TRP A 366 -14.44 15.17 -0.30
CA TRP A 366 -13.11 14.59 -0.40
C TRP A 366 -13.16 13.17 -0.98
N THR A 367 -14.11 12.37 -0.53
CA THR A 367 -14.30 10.98 -0.98
C THR A 367 -14.72 10.91 -2.45
N LEU A 368 -15.59 11.80 -2.93
CA LEU A 368 -15.94 11.85 -4.37
C LEU A 368 -14.73 12.14 -5.27
N ILE A 369 -13.74 12.89 -4.77
CA ILE A 369 -12.53 13.26 -5.51
C ILE A 369 -11.46 12.18 -5.39
N ALA A 370 -11.19 11.73 -4.16
CA ALA A 370 -10.04 10.89 -3.84
C ALA A 370 -10.34 9.39 -3.81
N PHE A 371 -11.58 8.98 -3.51
CA PHE A 371 -11.93 7.62 -3.13
C PHE A 371 -13.19 7.08 -3.83
N ARG A 372 -13.54 7.61 -5.00
CA ARG A 372 -14.65 7.06 -5.80
C ARG A 372 -14.38 5.60 -6.19
N PRO A 373 -15.39 4.70 -6.17
CA PRO A 373 -15.22 3.27 -6.48
C PRO A 373 -14.50 3.00 -7.80
N SER A 374 -14.82 3.77 -8.85
CA SER A 374 -14.24 3.62 -10.19
C SER A 374 -12.76 4.03 -10.30
N ARG A 375 -12.15 4.57 -9.23
CA ARG A 375 -10.73 4.96 -9.23
C ARG A 375 -9.86 3.69 -9.19
N PRO A 376 -8.83 3.58 -10.04
CA PRO A 376 -7.89 2.47 -9.95
C PRO A 376 -7.10 2.52 -8.64
N GLU A 377 -6.48 1.40 -8.27
CA GLU A 377 -5.43 1.41 -7.25
C GLU A 377 -4.25 2.28 -7.70
N ALA A 378 -3.56 2.91 -6.77
CA ALA A 378 -2.43 3.79 -7.08
C ALA A 378 -1.30 3.69 -6.03
N HIS A 379 -1.17 2.52 -5.41
CA HIS A 379 -0.13 2.22 -4.41
C HIS A 379 1.31 2.32 -4.93
N LEU A 380 1.49 2.24 -6.25
CA LEU A 380 2.78 2.37 -6.96
C LEU A 380 3.16 3.82 -7.31
N GLN A 381 2.34 4.82 -6.97
CA GLN A 381 2.61 6.22 -7.31
C GLN A 381 2.78 7.04 -6.04
N PRO A 382 3.83 7.89 -5.91
CA PRO A 382 3.93 8.80 -4.77
C PRO A 382 2.79 9.80 -4.76
N THR A 383 2.40 10.24 -3.55
CA THR A 383 1.48 11.37 -3.45
C THR A 383 2.19 12.65 -3.86
N PRO A 384 1.50 13.67 -4.39
CA PRO A 384 2.15 14.95 -4.71
C PRO A 384 2.90 15.57 -3.52
N PHE A 385 2.37 15.39 -2.31
CA PHE A 385 3.01 15.88 -1.10
C PHE A 385 4.26 15.07 -0.74
N ALA A 386 4.21 13.74 -0.87
CA ALA A 386 5.38 12.89 -0.65
C ALA A 386 6.49 13.17 -1.67
N ASP A 387 6.14 13.29 -2.95
CA ASP A 387 7.09 13.63 -4.01
C ASP A 387 7.75 14.99 -3.75
N TRP A 388 6.95 16.01 -3.40
CA TRP A 388 7.47 17.31 -3.00
C TRP A 388 8.43 17.20 -1.80
N LEU A 389 8.04 16.45 -0.77
CA LEU A 389 8.81 16.30 0.46
C LEU A 389 10.13 15.57 0.21
N TRP A 390 10.13 14.46 -0.52
CA TRP A 390 11.33 13.70 -0.85
C TRP A 390 12.27 14.48 -1.79
N THR A 391 11.72 15.35 -2.63
CA THR A 391 12.49 16.18 -3.56
C THR A 391 13.12 17.40 -2.90
N HIS A 392 12.39 18.10 -2.01
CA HIS A 392 12.83 19.39 -1.45
C HIS A 392 13.37 19.27 -0.02
N HIS A 393 12.86 18.30 0.74
CA HIS A 393 13.22 18.08 2.13
C HIS A 393 13.45 16.58 2.41
N PRO A 394 14.39 15.92 1.69
CA PRO A 394 14.58 14.48 1.76
C PRO A 394 14.83 13.98 3.19
N VAL A 395 15.45 14.80 4.06
CA VAL A 395 15.74 14.44 5.46
C VAL A 395 14.48 14.43 6.37
N TRP A 396 13.37 15.03 5.97
CA TRP A 396 12.20 15.20 6.85
C TRP A 396 11.30 13.97 6.95
N ASN A 397 11.42 13.06 5.99
CA ASN A 397 10.64 11.84 5.99
C ASN A 397 11.42 10.70 5.35
N ASP A 398 11.60 9.63 6.11
CA ASP A 398 12.12 8.36 5.65
C ASP A 398 10.93 7.38 5.62
N PRO A 399 10.28 7.22 4.45
CA PRO A 399 9.18 6.26 4.29
C PRO A 399 9.70 4.84 4.49
N ARG A 400 8.81 3.86 4.57
CA ARG A 400 9.24 2.45 4.60
C ARG A 400 10.01 2.11 3.31
N PRO A 401 11.13 1.36 3.36
CA PRO A 401 11.90 0.99 2.18
C PRO A 401 11.07 0.43 1.03
N GLU A 402 10.18 -0.52 1.31
CA GLU A 402 9.25 -1.08 0.32
C GLU A 402 8.35 0.00 -0.30
N VAL A 403 7.68 0.82 0.53
CA VAL A 403 6.79 1.90 0.08
C VAL A 403 7.54 2.89 -0.82
N PHE A 404 8.77 3.26 -0.46
CA PHE A 404 9.61 4.12 -1.29
C PHE A 404 9.99 3.44 -2.59
N ALA A 405 10.46 2.20 -2.51
CA ALA A 405 10.99 1.49 -3.65
C ALA A 405 9.93 1.19 -4.70
N GLU A 406 8.75 0.72 -4.30
CA GLU A 406 7.64 0.49 -5.21
C GLU A 406 7.17 1.78 -5.88
N ARG A 407 7.20 2.91 -5.16
CA ARG A 407 6.77 4.21 -5.70
C ARG A 407 7.78 4.87 -6.61
N MET A 408 9.07 4.65 -6.39
CA MET A 408 10.13 5.15 -7.29
C MET A 408 10.33 4.22 -8.49
N SER A 409 10.16 2.91 -8.33
CA SER A 409 10.30 1.94 -9.43
C SER A 409 9.00 1.70 -10.22
N HIS A 410 7.85 2.08 -9.66
CA HIS A 410 6.51 1.80 -10.18
C HIS A 410 6.27 0.30 -10.42
N ARG A 411 6.84 -0.56 -9.57
CA ARG A 411 6.85 -2.01 -9.72
C ARG A 411 6.62 -2.72 -8.39
N GLU A 412 5.98 -3.88 -8.48
CA GLU A 412 5.79 -4.85 -7.41
C GLU A 412 6.17 -6.24 -8.00
N PRO A 413 7.19 -6.93 -7.48
CA PRO A 413 8.03 -6.54 -6.35
C PRO A 413 8.89 -5.29 -6.63
N PRO A 414 9.29 -4.54 -5.58
CA PRO A 414 10.10 -3.34 -5.72
C PRO A 414 11.50 -3.62 -6.29
N GLU A 415 11.99 -2.70 -7.10
CA GLU A 415 13.39 -2.66 -7.52
C GLU A 415 14.21 -1.84 -6.53
N VAL A 416 15.33 -2.41 -6.06
CA VAL A 416 16.29 -1.72 -5.18
C VAL A 416 17.71 -1.98 -5.66
N PRO A 417 18.67 -1.08 -5.35
CA PRO A 417 18.47 0.26 -4.81
C PRO A 417 17.71 1.18 -5.79
N THR A 418 17.17 2.29 -5.29
CA THR A 418 16.34 3.22 -6.07
C THR A 418 16.38 4.62 -5.49
N ALA A 419 15.93 5.64 -6.24
CA ALA A 419 16.00 7.02 -5.81
C ALA A 419 14.96 7.91 -6.50
N THR A 420 14.77 9.10 -5.94
CA THR A 420 14.11 10.22 -6.63
C THR A 420 14.91 10.62 -7.89
N PRO A 421 14.27 11.21 -8.92
CA PRO A 421 14.90 11.46 -10.23
C PRO A 421 16.23 12.23 -10.22
N LEU A 422 16.44 13.17 -9.29
CA LEU A 422 17.70 13.93 -9.16
C LEU A 422 18.52 13.50 -7.95
N CYS A 423 18.32 12.26 -7.48
CA CYS A 423 19.06 11.65 -6.37
C CYS A 423 19.00 12.47 -5.07
N GLN A 424 17.92 13.21 -4.81
CA GLN A 424 17.71 13.94 -3.56
C GLN A 424 17.52 12.98 -2.38
N LYS A 425 16.82 11.87 -2.64
CA LYS A 425 16.63 10.77 -1.70
C LYS A 425 16.95 9.46 -2.39
N VAL A 426 17.88 8.71 -1.82
CA VAL A 426 18.32 7.41 -2.34
C VAL A 426 18.08 6.35 -1.29
N LEU A 427 17.46 5.24 -1.68
CA LEU A 427 17.37 4.03 -0.88
C LEU A 427 18.44 3.05 -1.37
N LEU A 428 19.44 2.84 -0.52
CA LEU A 428 20.52 1.88 -0.69
C LEU A 428 20.05 0.50 -0.22
N TYR A 429 20.65 -0.54 -0.80
CA TYR A 429 20.53 -1.92 -0.35
C TYR A 429 21.92 -2.55 -0.37
N GLU A 430 22.41 -3.02 0.79
CA GLU A 430 23.77 -3.59 0.94
C GLU A 430 24.87 -2.63 0.44
N GLY A 431 24.70 -1.32 0.70
CA GLY A 431 25.61 -0.26 0.26
C GLY A 431 25.57 0.05 -1.23
N LEU A 432 24.78 -0.67 -2.02
CA LEU A 432 24.65 -0.46 -3.45
C LEU A 432 23.82 0.79 -3.74
N TRP A 433 24.28 1.59 -4.70
CA TRP A 433 23.57 2.78 -5.19
C TRP A 433 22.85 2.49 -6.50
N PRO A 434 21.70 3.13 -6.78
CA PRO A 434 21.08 3.01 -8.08
C PRO A 434 21.96 3.69 -9.11
N VAL A 435 22.07 3.09 -10.29
CA VAL A 435 23.07 3.47 -11.29
C VAL A 435 22.95 4.91 -11.82
N HIS A 436 21.76 5.53 -11.75
CA HIS A 436 21.57 6.93 -12.11
C HIS A 436 22.08 7.90 -11.02
N CYS A 437 22.30 7.41 -9.80
CA CYS A 437 22.87 8.14 -8.68
C CYS A 437 24.31 7.68 -8.41
N LEU A 438 25.26 8.50 -8.83
CA LEU A 438 26.67 8.25 -8.52
C LEU A 438 26.89 8.28 -7.01
N PRO A 439 27.54 7.25 -6.41
CA PRO A 439 27.87 7.23 -5.00
C PRO A 439 28.58 8.52 -4.56
N GLN A 440 28.19 9.10 -3.44
CA GLN A 440 28.82 10.27 -2.83
C GLN A 440 28.90 10.10 -1.32
N GLY A 441 30.10 10.32 -0.75
CA GLY A 441 30.36 9.99 0.65
C GLY A 441 30.51 8.49 0.88
N GLU A 442 30.82 8.12 2.12
CA GLU A 442 30.93 6.73 2.53
C GLU A 442 29.72 6.40 3.41
N PRO A 443 28.86 5.43 3.00
CA PRO A 443 27.79 4.98 3.87
C PRO A 443 28.40 4.31 5.12
N PRO A 444 27.73 4.38 6.29
CA PRO A 444 28.15 3.65 7.47
C PRO A 444 28.33 2.16 7.21
N ASP A 445 29.25 1.48 7.91
CA ASP A 445 29.54 0.05 7.71
C ASP A 445 28.28 -0.82 7.84
N ALA A 446 27.38 -0.46 8.76
CA ALA A 446 26.10 -1.15 8.94
C ALA A 446 25.24 -1.16 7.66
N CYS A 447 25.37 -0.16 6.78
CA CYS A 447 24.67 -0.14 5.49
C CYS A 447 25.20 -1.15 4.49
N LEU A 448 26.41 -1.67 4.70
CA LEU A 448 27.04 -2.69 3.87
C LEU A 448 26.63 -4.11 4.29
N ASP A 449 25.95 -4.26 5.43
CA ASP A 449 25.50 -5.56 5.92
C ASP A 449 24.49 -6.20 4.94
N PRO A 450 24.52 -7.54 4.78
CA PRO A 450 23.57 -8.26 3.95
C PRO A 450 22.12 -7.96 4.35
N GLN A 451 21.26 -7.78 3.35
CA GLN A 451 19.83 -7.47 3.51
C GLN A 451 19.54 -6.17 4.29
N ARG A 452 20.49 -5.23 4.34
CA ARG A 452 20.29 -3.93 4.98
C ARG A 452 19.82 -2.87 3.99
N PHE A 453 18.84 -2.07 4.42
CA PHE A 453 18.44 -0.83 3.76
C PHE A 453 19.06 0.38 4.46
N CYS A 454 19.43 1.40 3.68
CA CYS A 454 19.82 2.69 4.21
C CYS A 454 19.32 3.82 3.31
N TYR A 455 18.87 4.92 3.91
CA TYR A 455 18.61 6.14 3.16
C TYR A 455 19.89 6.97 3.05
N ALA A 456 20.18 7.48 1.86
CA ALA A 456 21.10 8.58 1.65
C ALA A 456 20.26 9.81 1.26
N ASN A 457 20.12 10.75 2.20
CA ASN A 457 19.34 11.98 2.06
C ASN A 457 20.25 13.15 1.71
N ARG A 458 20.06 13.77 0.54
CA ARG A 458 20.89 14.88 0.09
C ARG A 458 20.78 16.05 1.07
N THR A 459 21.91 16.61 1.48
CA THR A 459 21.92 17.75 2.41
C THR A 459 21.37 19.00 1.73
N ALA A 460 20.87 19.96 2.53
CA ALA A 460 20.35 21.23 2.02
C ALA A 460 21.39 22.04 1.23
N THR A 461 22.69 21.85 1.52
CA THR A 461 23.80 22.48 0.78
C THR A 461 24.11 21.79 -0.54
N GLY A 462 23.57 20.58 -0.77
CA GLY A 462 23.86 19.74 -1.92
C GLY A 462 25.29 19.15 -1.91
N ALA A 463 26.06 19.37 -0.85
CA ALA A 463 27.47 19.01 -0.75
C ALA A 463 27.71 17.52 -0.41
N GLY A 464 26.67 16.78 -0.04
CA GLY A 464 26.76 15.36 0.26
C GLY A 464 25.43 14.77 0.69
N TYR A 465 25.50 13.63 1.39
CA TYR A 465 24.35 12.88 1.89
C TYR A 465 24.44 12.69 3.40
N LEU A 466 23.29 12.77 4.06
CA LEU A 466 23.07 12.27 5.40
C LEU A 466 22.57 10.83 5.28
N PHE A 467 23.31 9.89 5.86
CA PHE A 467 22.93 8.48 5.87
C PHE A 467 22.06 8.17 7.09
N LEU A 468 20.96 7.46 6.86
CA LEU A 468 20.12 6.93 7.92
C LEU A 468 19.95 5.42 7.72
N GLU A 469 20.25 4.66 8.76
CA GLU A 469 20.05 3.22 8.77
C GLU A 469 18.58 2.87 8.99
N GLU A 470 18.06 1.94 8.19
CA GLU A 470 16.74 1.36 8.44
C GLU A 470 16.86 0.11 9.32
N PRO A 471 15.93 -0.10 10.27
CA PRO A 471 15.84 -1.36 10.98
C PRO A 471 15.78 -2.54 10.01
N GLN A 472 16.49 -3.62 10.33
CA GLN A 472 16.52 -4.81 9.47
C GLN A 472 15.10 -5.33 9.25
N ARG A 473 14.75 -5.55 7.98
CA ARG A 473 13.48 -6.15 7.60
C ARG A 473 13.78 -7.26 6.60
N PRO A 474 13.32 -8.50 6.86
CA PRO A 474 13.45 -9.58 5.92
C PRO A 474 12.51 -9.31 4.75
N ALA A 475 12.95 -8.52 3.77
CA ALA A 475 12.32 -8.39 2.48
C ALA A 475 13.19 -9.14 1.46
N ILE A 476 12.59 -9.70 0.42
CA ILE A 476 13.31 -10.28 -0.71
C ILE A 476 13.14 -9.29 -1.87
N PRO A 477 13.91 -8.18 -1.91
CA PRO A 477 13.77 -7.25 -3.00
C PRO A 477 14.41 -7.80 -4.28
N LEU A 478 13.97 -7.29 -5.44
CA LEU A 478 14.65 -7.58 -6.69
C LEU A 478 15.86 -6.64 -6.83
N VAL A 479 17.06 -7.17 -6.55
CA VAL A 479 18.31 -6.44 -6.80
C VAL A 479 18.70 -6.61 -8.26
N GLN A 480 18.68 -5.52 -9.02
CA GLN A 480 19.19 -5.50 -10.39
C GLN A 480 20.68 -5.21 -10.37
N ALA A 481 21.52 -6.24 -10.23
CA ALA A 481 22.97 -6.11 -10.14
C ALA A 481 23.57 -5.28 -11.30
N GLU A 482 22.99 -5.38 -12.49
CA GLU A 482 23.38 -4.59 -13.67
C GLU A 482 23.02 -3.10 -13.58
N ARG A 483 22.15 -2.70 -12.65
CA ARG A 483 21.70 -1.31 -12.41
C ARG A 483 22.17 -0.74 -11.07
N THR A 484 23.28 -1.25 -10.56
CA THR A 484 23.89 -0.73 -9.33
C THR A 484 25.33 -0.30 -9.47
N TRP A 485 25.73 0.62 -8.59
CA TRP A 485 27.12 0.92 -8.28
C TRP A 485 27.52 0.31 -6.94
N SER A 486 28.73 -0.23 -6.87
CA SER A 486 29.41 -0.53 -5.60
C SER A 486 30.45 0.57 -5.28
N ARG A 487 30.86 0.65 -4.02
CA ARG A 487 31.95 1.55 -3.57
C ARG A 487 33.26 1.29 -4.34
N GLU A 488 33.51 0.03 -4.67
CA GLU A 488 34.77 -0.42 -5.28
C GLU A 488 34.80 -0.28 -6.80
N THR A 489 33.70 0.17 -7.42
CA THR A 489 33.60 0.26 -8.87
C THR A 489 34.51 1.39 -9.40
N PRO A 490 35.65 1.09 -10.08
CA PRO A 490 36.60 2.12 -10.51
C PRO A 490 35.97 3.13 -11.48
N ALA A 491 35.03 2.65 -12.30
CA ALA A 491 34.25 3.45 -13.23
C ALA A 491 33.52 4.64 -12.58
N VAL A 492 33.13 4.56 -11.31
CA VAL A 492 32.41 5.63 -10.61
C VAL A 492 33.27 6.90 -10.49
N ALA A 493 34.56 6.77 -10.21
CA ALA A 493 35.45 7.93 -10.05
C ALA A 493 35.60 8.71 -11.36
N THR A 494 35.86 7.99 -12.46
CA THR A 494 35.96 8.55 -13.81
C THR A 494 34.62 9.18 -14.23
N LEU A 495 33.52 8.46 -14.07
CA LEU A 495 32.20 8.93 -14.47
C LEU A 495 31.78 10.18 -13.69
N ARG A 496 32.10 10.27 -12.39
CA ARG A 496 31.84 11.47 -11.57
C ARG A 496 32.52 12.71 -12.12
N GLN A 497 33.73 12.59 -12.66
CA GLN A 497 34.41 13.70 -13.32
C GLN A 497 33.73 14.05 -14.65
N LEU A 498 33.34 13.06 -15.43
CA LEU A 498 32.70 13.26 -16.74
C LEU A 498 31.32 13.92 -16.63
N VAL A 499 30.52 13.60 -15.62
CA VAL A 499 29.15 14.12 -15.48
C VAL A 499 29.03 15.32 -14.54
N ARG A 500 30.16 15.84 -14.05
CA ARG A 500 30.15 17.00 -13.14
C ARG A 500 29.46 18.20 -13.79
N GLY A 501 28.43 18.72 -13.13
CA GLY A 501 27.63 19.86 -13.63
C GLY A 501 26.58 19.50 -14.67
N LEU A 502 26.41 18.21 -15.01
CA LEU A 502 25.34 17.75 -15.88
C LEU A 502 24.12 17.31 -15.05
N THR A 503 22.94 17.46 -15.63
CA THR A 503 21.67 16.96 -15.08
C THR A 503 21.32 15.61 -15.67
N ILE A 504 20.69 14.74 -14.87
CA ILE A 504 20.22 13.42 -15.31
C ILE A 504 19.12 13.60 -16.39
N GLY A 505 19.18 12.77 -17.43
CA GLY A 505 18.20 12.74 -18.52
C GLY A 505 18.51 13.68 -19.68
N GLU A 506 17.58 13.72 -20.63
CA GLU A 506 17.61 14.62 -21.78
C GLU A 506 16.96 15.96 -21.38
N SER A 507 17.73 17.04 -21.45
CA SER A 507 17.22 18.41 -21.28
C SER A 507 16.78 18.99 -22.62
N ASP A 508 15.93 20.02 -22.58
CA ASP A 508 15.54 20.78 -23.79
C ASP A 508 16.74 21.39 -24.52
N HIS A 509 17.87 21.55 -23.83
CA HIS A 509 19.13 22.05 -24.35
C HIS A 509 20.16 20.95 -24.62
N ALA A 510 19.77 19.66 -24.56
CA ALA A 510 20.66 18.55 -24.82
C ALA A 510 21.24 18.66 -26.24
N LEU A 511 22.57 18.56 -26.33
CA LEU A 511 23.26 18.55 -27.62
C LEU A 511 22.88 17.35 -28.47
N VAL A 512 22.50 16.28 -27.79
CA VAL A 512 22.36 14.95 -28.36
C VAL A 512 21.07 14.33 -27.83
N SER A 513 20.26 13.81 -28.75
CA SER A 513 19.05 13.05 -28.46
C SER A 513 19.30 11.57 -28.80
N LEU A 514 18.96 10.67 -27.87
CA LEU A 514 19.08 9.24 -28.08
C LEU A 514 18.03 8.77 -29.10
N ARG A 515 18.43 7.90 -30.03
CA ARG A 515 17.55 7.31 -31.05
C ARG A 515 17.50 5.79 -31.00
N GLY A 516 18.54 5.15 -30.47
CA GLY A 516 18.55 3.71 -30.27
C GLY A 516 19.76 3.26 -29.45
N LEU A 517 19.62 2.09 -28.85
CA LEU A 517 20.69 1.36 -28.20
C LEU A 517 20.58 -0.09 -28.65
N TRP A 518 21.65 -0.67 -29.16
CA TRP A 518 21.68 -2.05 -29.64
C TRP A 518 22.76 -2.83 -28.89
N ASN A 519 22.43 -4.07 -28.54
CA ASN A 519 23.36 -5.04 -27.94
C ASN A 519 24.10 -4.54 -26.68
N ALA A 520 23.45 -3.72 -25.86
CA ALA A 520 23.93 -3.33 -24.53
C ALA A 520 22.85 -3.59 -23.49
N ALA A 521 23.23 -3.90 -22.26
CA ALA A 521 22.25 -4.22 -21.22
C ALA A 521 21.50 -2.98 -20.73
N TRP A 522 22.19 -1.83 -20.66
CA TRP A 522 21.64 -0.64 -20.03
C TRP A 522 22.37 0.64 -20.45
N LEU A 523 21.67 1.79 -20.34
CA LEU A 523 22.14 3.12 -20.70
C LEU A 523 21.58 4.18 -19.74
N GLN A 524 22.41 5.16 -19.38
CA GLN A 524 22.00 6.40 -18.71
C GLN A 524 22.58 7.62 -19.38
N GLN A 525 21.76 8.67 -19.47
CA GLN A 525 22.15 9.95 -20.03
C GLN A 525 22.25 11.02 -18.94
N TRP A 526 23.24 11.90 -19.08
CA TRP A 526 23.31 13.20 -18.44
C TRP A 526 23.49 14.28 -19.51
N SER A 527 22.86 15.42 -19.35
CA SER A 527 22.93 16.54 -20.28
C SER A 527 23.11 17.87 -19.55
N GLY A 528 23.72 18.83 -20.21
CA GLY A 528 23.89 20.19 -19.73
C GLY A 528 24.21 21.15 -20.88
N PRO A 529 24.36 22.46 -20.58
CA PRO A 529 24.70 23.45 -21.60
C PRO A 529 26.03 23.09 -22.28
N GLY A 530 25.98 22.73 -23.56
CA GLY A 530 27.19 22.43 -24.32
C GLY A 530 27.87 21.11 -23.96
N ARG A 531 27.21 20.18 -23.25
CA ARG A 531 27.80 18.86 -23.00
C ARG A 531 26.73 17.80 -22.78
N SER A 532 27.00 16.57 -23.21
CA SER A 532 26.18 15.41 -22.85
C SER A 532 27.08 14.21 -22.61
N ALA A 533 26.68 13.33 -21.71
CA ALA A 533 27.39 12.11 -21.40
C ALA A 533 26.40 10.95 -21.34
N PHE A 534 26.78 9.83 -21.92
CA PHE A 534 26.05 8.58 -21.83
C PHE A 534 26.92 7.57 -21.11
N TYR A 535 26.35 6.82 -20.18
CA TYR A 535 27.00 5.66 -19.57
C TYR A 535 26.31 4.40 -20.09
N VAL A 536 27.09 3.47 -20.63
CA VAL A 536 26.63 2.20 -21.21
C VAL A 536 27.24 1.06 -20.42
N ARG A 537 26.43 0.05 -20.09
CA ARG A 537 26.88 -1.13 -19.35
C ARG A 537 26.68 -2.43 -20.12
N HIS A 538 27.63 -3.35 -19.96
CA HIS A 538 27.62 -4.70 -20.52
C HIS A 538 27.31 -4.72 -22.02
N THR A 539 28.23 -4.16 -22.81
CA THR A 539 28.17 -4.24 -24.27
C THR A 539 28.42 -5.68 -24.74
N ARG A 540 27.69 -6.09 -25.77
CA ARG A 540 27.83 -7.39 -26.46
C ARG A 540 28.35 -7.15 -27.87
N ALA A 541 28.59 -8.24 -28.60
CA ALA A 541 28.99 -8.18 -30.00
C ALA A 541 28.07 -7.25 -30.79
N GLN A 542 28.65 -6.35 -31.59
CA GLN A 542 27.92 -5.38 -32.41
C GLN A 542 27.11 -4.38 -31.57
N ALA A 543 27.60 -4.02 -30.38
CA ALA A 543 27.01 -2.94 -29.61
C ALA A 543 27.13 -1.60 -30.33
N ALA A 544 26.07 -0.82 -30.30
CA ALA A 544 26.05 0.50 -30.92
C ALA A 544 25.06 1.42 -30.21
N ILE A 545 25.32 2.73 -30.27
CA ILE A 545 24.39 3.76 -29.86
C ILE A 545 24.02 4.62 -31.06
N GLY A 546 22.74 4.92 -31.20
CA GLY A 546 22.19 5.75 -32.25
C GLY A 546 21.82 7.10 -31.66
N VAL A 547 22.37 8.17 -32.19
CA VAL A 547 22.17 9.52 -31.66
C VAL A 547 21.82 10.51 -32.76
N ARG A 548 21.11 11.59 -32.40
CA ARG A 548 20.92 12.75 -33.28
C ARG A 548 21.47 13.97 -32.59
N VAL A 549 22.38 14.65 -33.26
CA VAL A 549 23.07 15.85 -32.75
C VAL A 549 22.43 17.12 -33.29
N ARG A 550 22.33 18.16 -32.46
CA ARG A 550 21.73 19.45 -32.85
C ARG A 550 22.73 20.43 -33.47
N GLN A 551 24.02 20.16 -33.25
CA GLN A 551 25.13 20.95 -33.77
C GLN A 551 26.33 20.02 -33.99
N ARG A 552 27.41 20.57 -34.54
CA ARG A 552 28.67 19.84 -34.67
C ARG A 552 29.21 19.47 -33.29
N VAL A 553 29.40 18.19 -33.06
CA VAL A 553 29.92 17.66 -31.80
C VAL A 553 31.01 16.63 -32.05
N LEU A 554 31.87 16.47 -31.06
CA LEU A 554 32.84 15.40 -30.97
C LEU A 554 32.34 14.38 -29.94
N ALA A 555 32.09 13.15 -30.39
CA ALA A 555 31.74 12.04 -29.52
C ALA A 555 33.00 11.26 -29.13
N ARG A 556 33.27 11.09 -27.84
CA ARG A 556 34.42 10.31 -27.32
C ARG A 556 33.93 9.11 -26.55
N VAL A 557 34.39 7.92 -26.91
CA VAL A 557 34.09 6.66 -26.21
C VAL A 557 35.22 6.36 -25.24
N ILE A 558 34.90 6.23 -23.96
CA ILE A 558 35.84 6.13 -22.85
C ILE A 558 35.56 4.84 -22.09
N ASP A 559 36.60 4.02 -21.89
CA ASP A 559 36.56 2.92 -20.93
C ASP A 559 36.64 3.48 -19.52
N LEU A 560 35.57 3.33 -18.74
CA LEU A 560 35.49 3.94 -17.41
C LEU A 560 36.41 3.25 -16.39
N ASN A 561 36.67 1.96 -16.55
CA ASN A 561 37.51 1.19 -15.63
C ASN A 561 39.00 1.47 -15.84
N ARG A 562 39.41 1.71 -17.08
CA ARG A 562 40.79 2.07 -17.41
C ARG A 562 41.02 3.59 -17.46
N ALA A 563 39.95 4.38 -17.51
CA ALA A 563 39.98 5.81 -17.76
C ALA A 563 40.72 6.17 -19.07
N VAL A 564 40.53 5.38 -20.12
CA VAL A 564 41.20 5.53 -21.43
C VAL A 564 40.17 5.81 -22.52
N GLU A 565 40.43 6.81 -23.36
CA GLU A 565 39.67 7.05 -24.58
C GLU A 565 39.97 5.94 -25.61
N LEU A 566 38.93 5.26 -26.08
CA LEU A 566 39.01 4.15 -27.02
C LEU A 566 38.81 4.61 -28.47
N ALA A 567 37.92 5.59 -28.68
CA ALA A 567 37.58 6.09 -30.01
C ALA A 567 36.97 7.49 -29.95
N THR A 568 37.13 8.24 -31.03
CA THR A 568 36.55 9.57 -31.22
C THR A 568 35.86 9.66 -32.58
N TYR A 569 34.64 10.19 -32.59
CA TYR A 569 33.78 10.31 -33.78
C TYR A 569 33.31 11.76 -33.95
N PRO A 570 33.66 12.45 -35.05
CA PRO A 570 33.08 13.74 -35.38
C PRO A 570 31.66 13.54 -35.93
N LEU A 571 30.67 14.23 -35.35
CA LEU A 571 29.28 14.14 -35.76
C LEU A 571 28.77 15.49 -36.27
N GLU A 572 28.03 15.44 -37.37
CA GLU A 572 27.47 16.60 -38.04
C GLU A 572 25.94 16.62 -37.84
N PRO A 573 25.33 17.81 -37.70
CA PRO A 573 23.88 17.90 -37.52
C PRO A 573 23.15 17.47 -38.80
N HIS A 574 22.45 16.34 -38.72
CA HIS A 574 21.62 15.80 -39.81
C HIS A 574 20.17 15.61 -39.36
N THR A 575 19.23 15.90 -40.27
CA THR A 575 17.79 15.90 -39.96
C THR A 575 17.11 14.55 -40.19
N SER A 576 17.66 13.69 -41.06
CA SER A 576 16.97 12.49 -41.55
C SER A 576 17.39 11.18 -40.88
N GLN A 577 18.68 10.98 -40.54
CA GLN A 577 19.19 9.71 -40.01
C GLN A 577 19.98 9.91 -38.71
N PRO A 578 19.87 8.99 -37.74
CA PRO A 578 20.72 8.99 -36.55
C PRO A 578 22.16 8.59 -36.93
N ASP A 579 23.13 9.25 -36.32
CA ASP A 579 24.52 8.80 -36.36
C ASP A 579 24.67 7.55 -35.50
N ILE A 580 25.33 6.53 -36.04
CA ILE A 580 25.58 5.26 -35.35
C ILE A 580 27.03 5.23 -34.88
N ILE A 581 27.21 5.16 -33.57
CA ILE A 581 28.53 5.05 -32.94
C ILE A 581 28.72 3.58 -32.50
N PRO A 582 29.67 2.84 -33.09
CA PRO A 582 29.96 1.49 -32.65
C PRO A 582 30.62 1.52 -31.27
N LEU A 583 30.20 0.61 -30.40
CA LEU A 583 30.74 0.43 -29.06
C LEU A 583 31.63 -0.81 -29.03
N PRO A 584 32.74 -0.79 -28.29
CA PRO A 584 33.64 -1.93 -28.17
C PRO A 584 32.92 -3.13 -27.55
N ASP A 585 33.16 -4.31 -28.11
CA ASP A 585 32.55 -5.55 -27.64
C ASP A 585 33.01 -5.91 -26.21
N ALA A 586 32.13 -6.55 -25.44
CA ALA A 586 32.41 -7.11 -24.11
C ALA A 586 32.99 -6.12 -23.08
N SER A 587 32.78 -4.81 -23.28
CA SER A 587 33.19 -3.80 -22.32
C SER A 587 32.15 -3.68 -21.21
N PRO A 588 32.56 -3.81 -19.93
CA PRO A 588 31.63 -3.79 -18.80
C PRO A 588 31.03 -2.40 -18.59
N ASP A 589 31.83 -1.34 -18.66
CA ASP A 589 31.42 0.04 -18.32
C ASP A 589 32.07 1.05 -19.29
N LEU A 590 31.25 1.77 -20.06
CA LEU A 590 31.70 2.77 -21.04
C LEU A 590 31.01 4.11 -20.81
N ALA A 591 31.74 5.21 -21.00
CA ALA A 591 31.13 6.52 -21.16
C ALA A 591 31.27 7.02 -22.59
N ILE A 592 30.27 7.72 -23.09
CA ILE A 592 30.30 8.43 -24.37
C ILE A 592 30.02 9.88 -24.09
N THR A 593 31.03 10.75 -24.23
CA THR A 593 30.86 12.19 -24.02
C THR A 593 30.73 12.92 -25.33
N PHE A 594 29.86 13.92 -25.37
CA PHE A 594 29.57 14.76 -26.52
C PHE A 594 29.84 16.22 -26.16
N GLU A 595 30.75 16.86 -26.88
CA GLU A 595 31.17 18.24 -26.69
C GLU A 595 31.15 18.99 -28.03
N PRO A 596 30.84 20.29 -28.08
CA PRO A 596 30.89 21.09 -29.29
C PRO A 596 32.28 20.99 -29.94
N ARG A 597 32.29 20.85 -31.26
CA ARG A 597 33.53 20.83 -32.04
C ARG A 597 34.05 22.25 -32.29
#